data_AF-Q73RX3-F1
#
_entry.id   AF-Q73RX3-F1
#
_cell.length_a   1.000
_cell.length_b   1.000
_cell.length_c   1.000
_cell.angle_alpha   90.00
_cell.angle_beta   90.00
_cell.angle_gamma   90.00
#
_symmetry.space_group_name_H-M   'P 1'
#
loop_
_entity.id
_entity.type
_entity.pdbx_description
1 polymer ?
#
loop_
_entity_poly.entity_id
_entity_poly.type
_entity_poly.pdbx_seq_one_letter_code
_entity_poly.pdbx_strand_id
1 'polypeptide(L)'
;MTVEADPERPSFFDMCSDNRMVGGPNPDGNYYLAMIRGDRRYRITGTRGTSAYLGFQILAGTGLTPRRMAGYLSDADLASEAGQFALLLSADEPSDPAGAQWVKIPPDASSVVVREYIGDRAAEQLAALRIEALDPGPLTPLTDEQLADQFTAMAWSLMKLATLHLTIKPELLQSPNTLLTAQAADLGEADTTPDNLYMMGTFRLDPGQALVLDIAPPDTRYWNVTLESIWHECLEPRRRHSSVTNRGVRPDADGRVRIAISARDFGFGHWLDTGGRHRGFVVLRWLDNPSPPEVAVSVREARERP
;
A
#
# COMPACT_ATOMS: atom_id res chain seq x y z
N MET A 1 0.66 10.27 -9.09
CA MET A 1 0.36 11.22 -10.18
C MET A 1 1.63 11.43 -10.97
N THR A 2 1.69 10.94 -12.19
CA THR A 2 2.79 11.27 -13.11
C THR A 2 2.21 11.55 -14.49
N VAL A 3 2.75 12.61 -15.10
CA VAL A 3 2.72 12.89 -16.54
C VAL A 3 3.95 12.25 -17.23
N GLU A 4 4.74 11.47 -16.48
CA GLU A 4 5.89 10.76 -17.01
C GLU A 4 5.48 9.33 -17.32
N ALA A 5 5.29 9.07 -18.61
CA ALA A 5 4.68 7.84 -19.11
C ALA A 5 5.12 7.62 -20.56
N ASP A 6 6.42 7.46 -20.82
CA ASP A 6 6.83 6.78 -22.05
C ASP A 6 6.77 5.26 -21.78
N PRO A 7 5.67 4.56 -22.09
CA PRO A 7 5.59 3.12 -21.88
C PRO A 7 6.49 2.34 -22.85
N GLU A 8 7.10 2.98 -23.86
CA GLU A 8 8.16 2.37 -24.66
C GLU A 8 9.50 2.38 -23.91
N ARG A 9 9.64 3.24 -22.89
CA ARG A 9 10.84 3.37 -22.04
C ARG A 9 10.42 3.48 -20.57
N PRO A 10 9.80 2.43 -20.02
CA PRO A 10 9.28 2.49 -18.67
C PRO A 10 10.42 2.65 -17.66
N SER A 11 10.13 3.34 -16.57
CA SER A 11 10.95 3.35 -15.37
C SER A 11 10.03 3.24 -14.15
N PHE A 12 10.54 2.62 -13.08
CA PHE A 12 9.84 2.63 -11.80
C PHE A 12 10.06 3.97 -11.12
N PHE A 13 8.96 4.63 -10.75
CA PHE A 13 8.99 5.79 -9.86
C PHE A 13 8.26 5.48 -8.56
N ASP A 14 8.66 6.15 -7.49
CA ASP A 14 8.02 6.02 -6.19
C ASP A 14 6.70 6.83 -6.14
N MET A 15 5.58 6.13 -6.01
CA MET A 15 4.26 6.73 -5.86
C MET A 15 4.11 7.45 -4.52
N CYS A 16 4.79 6.96 -3.48
CA CYS A 16 4.64 7.40 -2.09
C CYS A 16 6.00 7.85 -1.52
N SER A 17 6.61 8.83 -2.20
CA SER A 17 7.90 9.39 -1.84
C SER A 17 7.93 9.98 -0.43
N ASP A 18 9.12 10.38 0.01
CA ASP A 18 9.33 10.81 1.39
C ASP A 18 8.46 11.99 1.87
N ASN A 19 7.93 12.76 0.94
CA ASN A 19 7.09 13.93 1.13
C ASN A 19 5.67 13.77 0.55
N ARG A 20 5.28 12.58 0.09
CA ARG A 20 3.98 12.34 -0.54
C ARG A 20 3.35 11.05 -0.01
N MET A 21 2.63 11.16 1.12
CA MET A 21 1.96 10.03 1.77
C MET A 21 0.44 10.19 1.79
N VAL A 22 -0.15 10.42 0.60
CA VAL A 22 -1.61 10.64 0.43
C VAL A 22 -2.22 9.46 -0.31
N GLY A 23 -3.46 9.11 0.04
CA GLY A 23 -4.19 7.96 -0.53
C GLY A 23 -4.18 6.73 0.36
N GLY A 24 -3.86 6.88 1.65
CA GLY A 24 -3.77 5.80 2.63
C GLY A 24 -2.68 4.77 2.34
N PRO A 25 -1.46 5.15 1.89
CA PRO A 25 -0.39 4.17 1.73
C PRO A 25 0.02 3.59 3.09
N ASN A 26 0.67 2.43 3.05
CA ASN A 26 1.42 1.94 4.20
C ASN A 26 2.73 2.77 4.32
N PRO A 27 2.94 3.54 5.40
CA PRO A 27 4.17 4.32 5.57
C PRO A 27 5.41 3.44 5.75
N ASP A 28 5.21 2.18 6.16
CA ASP A 28 6.23 1.15 6.31
C ASP A 28 6.34 0.28 5.04
N GLY A 29 6.05 0.87 3.88
CA GLY A 29 6.20 0.22 2.59
C GLY A 29 6.72 1.15 1.50
N ASN A 30 7.26 0.55 0.44
CA ASN A 30 7.61 1.26 -0.80
C ASN A 30 6.59 0.89 -1.89
N TYR A 31 6.25 1.87 -2.73
CA TYR A 31 5.23 1.72 -3.78
C TYR A 31 5.80 2.22 -5.10
N TYR A 32 6.21 1.31 -5.96
CA TYR A 32 6.78 1.66 -7.26
C TYR A 32 5.76 1.46 -8.36
N LEU A 33 5.69 2.41 -9.30
CA LEU A 33 4.84 2.29 -10.48
C LEU A 33 5.67 2.47 -11.73
N ALA A 34 5.42 1.63 -12.73
CA ALA A 34 5.88 1.82 -14.10
C ALA A 34 4.68 1.75 -15.04
N MET A 35 4.57 2.70 -15.96
CA MET A 35 3.55 2.66 -17.02
C MET A 35 3.98 1.68 -18.11
N ILE A 36 3.05 0.84 -18.58
CA ILE A 36 3.30 -0.16 -19.63
C ILE A 36 2.15 -0.17 -20.65
N ARG A 37 2.33 -0.87 -21.77
CA ARG A 37 1.28 -1.16 -22.75
C ARG A 37 1.09 -2.66 -22.91
N GLY A 38 -0.16 -3.10 -23.05
CA GLY A 38 -0.49 -4.50 -23.26
C GLY A 38 -0.01 -5.12 -24.59
N ASP A 39 0.33 -4.30 -25.57
CA ASP A 39 0.83 -4.73 -26.89
C ASP A 39 2.37 -4.79 -26.97
N ARG A 40 3.06 -4.66 -25.84
CA ARG A 40 4.53 -4.67 -25.72
C ARG A 40 5.02 -5.79 -24.83
N ARG A 41 6.34 -5.99 -24.85
CA ARG A 41 7.04 -6.95 -24.00
C ARG A 41 8.01 -6.23 -23.09
N TYR A 42 8.02 -6.61 -21.82
CA TYR A 42 8.87 -6.00 -20.81
C TYR A 42 9.62 -7.04 -20.01
N ARG A 43 10.83 -6.70 -19.59
CA ARG A 43 11.59 -7.47 -18.62
C ARG A 43 11.72 -6.67 -17.34
N ILE A 44 11.37 -7.30 -16.22
CA ILE A 44 11.64 -6.76 -14.88
C ILE A 44 12.73 -7.63 -14.26
N THR A 45 13.81 -7.01 -13.77
CA THR A 45 14.89 -7.71 -13.09
C THR A 45 15.18 -7.05 -11.77
N GLY A 46 15.71 -7.81 -10.82
CA GLY A 46 16.00 -7.24 -9.53
C GLY A 46 16.52 -8.21 -8.49
N THR A 47 16.64 -7.70 -7.28
CA THR A 47 16.92 -8.50 -6.08
C THR A 47 15.69 -8.50 -5.18
N ARG A 48 15.30 -9.66 -4.64
CA ARG A 48 14.17 -9.77 -3.71
C ARG A 48 14.43 -9.05 -2.38
N GLY A 49 15.68 -8.98 -1.95
CA GLY A 49 16.04 -8.44 -0.64
C GLY A 49 15.53 -9.32 0.50
N THR A 50 15.34 -8.73 1.68
CA THR A 50 14.88 -9.42 2.90
C THR A 50 13.67 -8.74 3.54
N SER A 51 13.07 -7.76 2.86
CA SER A 51 11.83 -7.11 3.29
C SER A 51 10.71 -8.13 3.47
N ALA A 52 9.79 -7.88 4.40
CA ALA A 52 8.77 -8.85 4.80
C ALA A 52 7.87 -9.32 3.64
N TYR A 53 7.70 -8.48 2.61
CA TYR A 53 6.82 -8.78 1.48
C TYR A 53 7.22 -7.99 0.24
N LEU A 54 7.01 -8.61 -0.93
CA LEU A 54 7.12 -7.99 -2.24
C LEU A 54 5.99 -8.52 -3.13
N GLY A 55 5.24 -7.64 -3.79
CA GLY A 55 4.20 -8.06 -4.73
C GLY A 55 4.13 -7.19 -5.96
N PHE A 56 3.92 -7.82 -7.10
CA PHE A 56 3.80 -7.23 -8.42
C PHE A 56 2.35 -7.31 -8.88
N GLN A 57 1.71 -6.16 -9.02
CA GLN A 57 0.34 -6.05 -9.50
C GLN A 57 0.33 -5.47 -10.90
N ILE A 58 -0.29 -6.18 -11.85
CA ILE A 58 -0.54 -5.67 -13.19
C ILE A 58 -1.90 -5.00 -13.19
N LEU A 59 -1.94 -3.71 -13.54
CA LEU A 59 -3.17 -2.96 -13.69
C LEU A 59 -3.53 -2.79 -15.16
N ALA A 60 -4.81 -2.94 -15.45
CA ALA A 60 -5.37 -2.73 -16.77
C ALA A 60 -6.54 -1.74 -16.75
N GLY A 61 -6.89 -1.25 -17.93
CA GLY A 61 -7.82 -0.14 -18.14
C GLY A 61 -7.06 1.10 -18.60
N THR A 62 -7.52 1.69 -19.70
CA THR A 62 -6.90 2.87 -20.35
C THR A 62 -7.96 3.95 -20.56
N GLY A 63 -7.53 5.21 -20.68
CA GLY A 63 -8.45 6.34 -20.83
C GLY A 63 -9.46 6.42 -19.68
N LEU A 64 -10.75 6.35 -20.00
CA LEU A 64 -11.86 6.40 -19.05
C LEU A 64 -12.28 5.04 -18.48
N THR A 65 -11.69 3.93 -18.94
CA THR A 65 -11.98 2.61 -18.39
C THR A 65 -11.46 2.53 -16.95
N PRO A 66 -12.31 2.16 -15.97
CA PRO A 66 -11.87 1.99 -14.59
C PRO A 66 -10.68 1.04 -14.48
N ARG A 67 -9.71 1.41 -13.65
CA ARG A 67 -8.55 0.55 -13.40
C ARG A 67 -8.96 -0.68 -12.63
N ARG A 68 -8.41 -1.82 -13.01
CA ARG A 68 -8.62 -3.13 -12.38
C ARG A 68 -7.32 -3.90 -12.30
N MET A 69 -7.26 -4.85 -11.37
CA MET A 69 -6.18 -5.83 -11.35
C MET A 69 -6.37 -6.82 -12.50
N ALA A 70 -5.32 -7.04 -13.28
CA ALA A 70 -5.30 -7.97 -14.41
C ALA A 70 -4.41 -9.19 -14.17
N GLY A 71 -3.44 -9.05 -13.27
CA GLY A 71 -2.49 -10.07 -12.91
C GLY A 71 -1.82 -9.69 -11.60
N TYR A 72 -1.34 -10.70 -10.90
CA TYR A 72 -0.73 -10.53 -9.59
C TYR A 72 0.29 -11.63 -9.35
N LEU A 73 1.43 -11.27 -8.77
CA LEU A 73 2.48 -12.18 -8.36
C LEU A 73 3.07 -11.68 -7.04
N SER A 74 2.98 -12.49 -5.98
CA SER A 74 3.59 -12.17 -4.69
C SER A 74 4.96 -12.84 -4.54
N ASP A 75 5.65 -12.53 -3.44
CA ASP A 75 6.93 -13.13 -3.10
C ASP A 75 6.85 -14.63 -2.80
N ALA A 76 5.67 -15.14 -2.44
CA ALA A 76 5.45 -16.57 -2.22
C ALA A 76 5.61 -17.39 -3.51
N ASP A 77 5.21 -16.82 -4.65
CA ASP A 77 5.23 -17.48 -5.97
C ASP A 77 6.35 -16.94 -6.87
N LEU A 78 7.15 -16.00 -6.38
CA LEU A 78 8.24 -15.39 -7.13
C LEU A 78 9.41 -16.36 -7.27
N ALA A 79 9.70 -16.77 -8.50
CA ALA A 79 10.90 -17.54 -8.80
C ALA A 79 12.14 -16.64 -8.63
N SER A 80 13.03 -17.04 -7.71
CA SER A 80 14.29 -16.36 -7.45
C SER A 80 15.44 -17.35 -7.30
N GLU A 81 16.59 -17.01 -7.87
CA GLU A 81 17.83 -17.76 -7.74
C GLU A 81 18.89 -16.86 -7.08
N ALA A 82 19.47 -17.32 -5.96
CA ALA A 82 20.42 -16.54 -5.16
C ALA A 82 19.94 -15.10 -4.82
N GLY A 83 18.63 -14.93 -4.63
CA GLY A 83 17.99 -13.64 -4.33
C GLY A 83 17.78 -12.72 -5.53
N GLN A 84 18.20 -13.13 -6.74
CA GLN A 84 17.91 -12.43 -8.00
C GLN A 84 16.61 -12.97 -8.59
N PHE A 85 15.85 -12.13 -9.26
CA PHE A 85 14.67 -12.56 -10.02
C PHE A 85 14.62 -11.87 -11.38
N ALA A 86 13.92 -12.50 -12.32
CA ALA A 86 13.60 -11.94 -13.61
C ALA A 86 12.15 -12.30 -13.97
N LEU A 87 11.36 -11.30 -14.37
CA LEU A 87 10.01 -11.46 -14.89
C LEU A 87 9.97 -11.03 -16.35
N LEU A 88 9.20 -11.75 -17.17
CA LEU A 88 8.90 -11.40 -18.55
C LEU A 88 7.41 -11.15 -18.70
N LEU A 89 7.04 -9.90 -18.98
CA LEU A 89 5.66 -9.48 -19.20
C LEU A 89 5.37 -9.47 -20.70
N SER A 90 4.38 -10.24 -21.14
CA SER A 90 3.91 -10.28 -22.53
C SER A 90 2.47 -10.83 -22.62
N ALA A 91 1.78 -10.54 -23.72
CA ALA A 91 0.43 -11.06 -23.98
C ALA A 91 0.43 -12.59 -24.18
N ASP A 92 1.42 -13.07 -24.96
CA ASP A 92 1.59 -14.48 -25.28
C ASP A 92 2.78 -15.08 -24.55
N GLU A 93 2.71 -16.37 -24.26
CA GLU A 93 3.79 -17.12 -23.63
C GLU A 93 5.00 -17.20 -24.58
N PRO A 94 6.19 -16.75 -24.14
CA PRO A 94 7.40 -16.81 -24.96
C PRO A 94 7.88 -18.26 -25.11
N SER A 95 8.31 -18.65 -26.30
CA SER A 95 8.91 -19.97 -26.53
C SER A 95 10.21 -20.19 -25.75
N ASP A 96 10.93 -19.11 -25.45
CA ASP A 96 12.12 -19.09 -24.59
C ASP A 96 12.09 -17.81 -23.74
N PRO A 97 11.80 -17.90 -22.43
CA PRO A 97 11.80 -16.74 -21.54
C PRO A 97 13.22 -16.31 -21.11
N ALA A 98 14.27 -17.03 -21.54
CA ALA A 98 15.66 -16.80 -21.16
C ALA A 98 15.85 -16.74 -19.62
N GLY A 99 15.26 -17.71 -18.92
CA GLY A 99 15.34 -17.84 -17.46
C GLY A 99 14.43 -16.92 -16.65
N ALA A 100 13.64 -16.05 -17.29
CA ALA A 100 12.63 -15.24 -16.59
C ALA A 100 11.34 -16.02 -16.32
N GLN A 101 10.67 -15.72 -15.21
CA GLN A 101 9.30 -16.17 -14.96
C GLN A 101 8.34 -15.35 -15.82
N TRP A 102 7.59 -16.02 -16.69
CA TRP A 102 6.61 -15.35 -17.54
C TRP A 102 5.37 -14.93 -16.73
N VAL A 103 4.90 -13.72 -16.97
CA VAL A 103 3.66 -13.18 -16.40
C VAL A 103 2.83 -12.58 -17.54
N LYS A 104 1.63 -13.12 -17.72
CA LYS A 104 0.72 -12.67 -18.77
C LYS A 104 0.21 -11.25 -18.51
N ILE A 105 0.19 -10.41 -19.54
CA ILE A 105 -0.46 -9.09 -19.50
C ILE A 105 -1.57 -9.01 -20.57
N PRO A 106 -2.75 -8.44 -20.27
CA PRO A 106 -3.80 -8.28 -21.29
C PRO A 106 -3.50 -7.11 -22.24
N PRO A 107 -4.19 -7.01 -23.39
CA PRO A 107 -4.01 -5.91 -24.35
C PRO A 107 -4.23 -4.50 -23.78
N ASP A 108 -5.08 -4.38 -22.75
CA ASP A 108 -5.38 -3.14 -22.04
C ASP A 108 -4.54 -2.94 -20.77
N ALA A 109 -3.44 -3.71 -20.60
CA ALA A 109 -2.48 -3.49 -19.52
C ALA A 109 -1.89 -2.08 -19.63
N SER A 110 -1.72 -1.46 -18.46
CA SER A 110 -1.52 -0.01 -18.37
C SER A 110 -0.43 0.40 -17.38
N SER A 111 -0.22 -0.40 -16.33
CA SER A 111 0.89 -0.20 -15.40
C SER A 111 1.22 -1.47 -14.63
N VAL A 112 2.43 -1.48 -14.06
CA VAL A 112 2.87 -2.42 -13.03
C VAL A 112 3.03 -1.62 -11.74
N VAL A 113 2.38 -2.06 -10.67
CA VAL A 113 2.54 -1.53 -9.32
C VAL A 113 3.25 -2.57 -8.46
N VAL A 114 4.42 -2.21 -7.95
CA VAL A 114 5.18 -3.05 -7.02
C VAL A 114 4.98 -2.50 -5.61
N ARG A 115 4.58 -3.37 -4.69
CA ARG A 115 4.44 -3.05 -3.27
C ARG A 115 5.46 -3.85 -2.48
N GLU A 116 6.22 -3.16 -1.65
CA GLU A 116 7.17 -3.76 -0.72
C GLU A 116 6.76 -3.38 0.71
N TYR A 117 6.66 -4.34 1.64
CA TYR A 117 6.44 -4.03 3.07
C TYR A 117 7.69 -4.34 3.88
N ILE A 118 7.99 -3.42 4.79
CA ILE A 118 9.26 -3.35 5.49
C ILE A 118 8.94 -3.40 6.98
N GLY A 119 9.32 -4.49 7.64
CA GLY A 119 9.09 -4.66 9.07
C GLY A 119 10.02 -3.76 9.88
N ASP A 120 11.30 -3.75 9.52
CA ASP A 120 12.34 -2.92 10.13
C ASP A 120 13.32 -2.43 9.06
N ARG A 121 13.17 -1.16 8.67
CA ARG A 121 13.98 -0.55 7.59
C ARG A 121 15.48 -0.50 7.93
N ALA A 122 15.86 -0.53 9.21
CA ALA A 122 17.27 -0.49 9.59
C ALA A 122 17.95 -1.87 9.50
N ALA A 123 17.16 -2.95 9.58
CA ALA A 123 17.66 -4.33 9.57
C ALA A 123 17.42 -5.06 8.24
N GLU A 124 16.45 -4.62 7.43
CA GLU A 124 16.06 -5.28 6.19
C GLU A 124 16.75 -4.69 4.95
N GLN A 125 17.09 -5.56 4.00
CA GLN A 125 17.57 -5.18 2.68
C GLN A 125 16.37 -5.01 1.74
N LEU A 126 16.23 -3.83 1.16
CA LEU A 126 15.12 -3.52 0.26
C LEU A 126 15.33 -4.18 -1.11
N ALA A 127 14.23 -4.41 -1.81
CA ALA A 127 14.25 -4.90 -3.18
C ALA A 127 14.87 -3.86 -4.12
N ALA A 128 15.69 -4.33 -5.05
CA ALA A 128 16.18 -3.52 -6.17
C ALA A 128 15.36 -3.89 -7.40
N LEU A 129 14.85 -2.90 -8.13
CA LEU A 129 13.94 -3.11 -9.25
C LEU A 129 14.42 -2.35 -10.48
N ARG A 130 14.39 -3.02 -11.63
CA ARG A 130 14.56 -2.41 -12.95
C ARG A 130 13.51 -2.97 -13.90
N ILE A 131 12.98 -2.12 -14.77
CA ILE A 131 12.10 -2.50 -15.88
C ILE A 131 12.70 -1.98 -17.18
N GLU A 132 12.59 -2.76 -18.25
CA GLU A 132 12.95 -2.35 -19.60
C GLU A 132 11.96 -2.91 -20.62
N ALA A 133 11.69 -2.15 -21.69
CA ALA A 133 10.99 -2.67 -22.86
C ALA A 133 11.98 -3.47 -23.72
N LEU A 134 11.55 -4.63 -24.23
CA LEU A 134 12.43 -5.49 -25.04
C LEU A 134 12.57 -5.00 -26.49
N ASP A 135 11.53 -4.36 -27.03
CA ASP A 135 11.47 -3.92 -28.42
C ASP A 135 10.98 -2.45 -28.50
N PRO A 136 11.69 -1.48 -27.89
CA PRO A 136 11.23 -0.10 -27.88
C PRO A 136 11.24 0.49 -29.30
N GLY A 137 10.14 1.14 -29.69
CA GLY A 137 10.07 1.94 -30.91
C GLY A 137 11.03 3.14 -30.89
N PRO A 138 11.22 3.83 -32.02
CA PRO A 138 12.05 5.05 -32.07
C PRO A 138 11.53 6.13 -31.12
N LEU A 139 12.42 7.03 -30.66
CA LEU A 139 12.02 8.20 -29.89
C LEU A 139 11.17 9.12 -30.77
N THR A 140 9.94 9.41 -30.32
CA THR A 140 9.01 10.33 -31.00
C THR A 140 8.59 11.46 -30.06
N PRO A 141 8.37 12.68 -30.57
CA PRO A 141 7.74 13.74 -29.79
C PRO A 141 6.35 13.32 -29.30
N LEU A 142 5.96 13.81 -28.12
CA LEU A 142 4.61 13.61 -27.60
C LEU A 142 3.61 14.36 -28.50
N THR A 143 2.48 13.73 -28.82
CA THR A 143 1.39 14.39 -29.56
C THR A 143 0.48 15.19 -28.62
N ASP A 144 -0.23 16.17 -29.15
CA ASP A 144 -1.21 16.95 -28.39
C ASP A 144 -2.31 16.07 -27.78
N GLU A 145 -2.74 15.03 -28.50
CA GLU A 145 -3.73 14.05 -28.02
C GLU A 145 -3.21 13.26 -26.82
N GLN A 146 -1.97 12.73 -26.91
CA GLN A 146 -1.34 12.02 -25.79
C GLN A 146 -1.18 12.92 -24.56
N LEU A 147 -0.81 14.19 -24.76
CA LEU A 147 -0.67 15.15 -23.68
C LEU A 147 -2.02 15.48 -23.03
N ALA A 148 -3.07 15.66 -23.83
CA ALA A 148 -4.43 15.91 -23.34
C ALA A 148 -4.96 14.73 -22.50
N ASP A 149 -4.70 13.49 -22.93
CA ASP A 149 -5.05 12.28 -22.18
C ASP A 149 -4.33 12.21 -20.84
N GLN A 150 -3.03 12.53 -20.81
CA GLN A 150 -2.26 12.57 -19.57
C GLN A 150 -2.78 13.62 -18.59
N PHE A 151 -3.11 14.83 -19.05
CA PHE A 151 -3.71 15.85 -18.20
C PHE A 151 -5.08 15.44 -17.66
N THR A 152 -5.89 14.79 -18.49
CA THR A 152 -7.20 14.27 -18.07
C THR A 152 -7.05 13.19 -17.00
N ALA A 153 -6.13 12.23 -17.19
CA ALA A 153 -5.83 11.19 -16.21
C ALA A 153 -5.31 11.77 -14.88
N MET A 154 -4.49 12.83 -14.96
CA MET A 154 -4.01 13.55 -13.78
C MET A 154 -5.16 14.23 -13.01
N ALA A 155 -6.06 14.92 -13.72
CA ALA A 155 -7.24 15.56 -13.11
C ALA A 155 -8.15 14.54 -12.42
N TRP A 156 -8.41 13.39 -13.04
CA TRP A 156 -9.16 12.29 -12.43
C TRP A 156 -8.47 11.72 -11.19
N SER A 157 -7.15 11.56 -11.24
CA SER A 157 -6.38 11.09 -10.08
C SER A 157 -6.49 12.05 -8.90
N LEU A 158 -6.40 13.36 -9.15
CA LEU A 158 -6.61 14.39 -8.12
C LEU A 158 -8.02 14.33 -7.53
N MET A 159 -9.04 14.22 -8.38
CA MET A 159 -10.43 14.11 -7.95
C MET A 159 -10.64 12.87 -7.07
N LYS A 160 -10.12 11.71 -7.48
CA LYS A 160 -10.18 10.47 -6.69
C LYS A 160 -9.57 10.68 -5.31
N LEU A 161 -8.33 11.18 -5.25
CA LEU A 161 -7.61 11.40 -3.99
C LEU A 161 -8.35 12.37 -3.06
N ALA A 162 -8.90 13.47 -3.60
CA ALA A 162 -9.63 14.47 -2.81
C ALA A 162 -10.96 13.93 -2.24
N THR A 163 -11.50 12.84 -2.77
CA THR A 163 -12.83 12.31 -2.43
C THR A 163 -12.79 10.94 -1.76
N LEU A 164 -11.62 10.35 -1.48
CA LEU A 164 -11.49 9.01 -0.88
C LEU A 164 -12.31 8.82 0.41
N HIS A 165 -12.34 9.83 1.27
CA HIS A 165 -13.09 9.78 2.53
C HIS A 165 -14.62 9.65 2.36
N LEU A 166 -15.14 9.92 1.15
CA LEU A 166 -16.56 9.74 0.80
C LEU A 166 -16.83 8.38 0.17
N THR A 167 -15.79 7.67 -0.27
CA THR A 167 -15.92 6.43 -1.06
C THR A 167 -15.39 5.21 -0.33
N ILE A 168 -14.36 5.37 0.50
CA ILE A 168 -13.77 4.29 1.29
C ILE A 168 -14.42 4.25 2.66
N LYS A 169 -15.36 3.30 2.82
CA LYS A 169 -16.06 3.04 4.09
C LYS A 169 -16.60 4.31 4.77
N PRO A 170 -17.36 5.18 4.06
CA PRO A 170 -17.86 6.44 4.62
C PRO A 170 -18.73 6.27 5.89
N GLU A 171 -19.32 5.09 6.08
CA GLU A 171 -20.04 4.71 7.30
C GLU A 171 -19.20 4.82 8.58
N LEU A 172 -17.87 4.67 8.48
CA LEU A 172 -16.94 4.84 9.61
C LEU A 172 -16.93 6.27 10.17
N LEU A 173 -17.32 7.26 9.36
CA LEU A 173 -17.42 8.65 9.82
C LEU A 173 -18.62 8.88 10.74
N GLN A 174 -19.64 8.02 10.66
CA GLN A 174 -20.86 8.07 11.47
C GLN A 174 -20.74 7.26 12.77
N SER A 175 -19.76 6.37 12.84
CA SER A 175 -19.52 5.47 13.97
C SER A 175 -18.06 5.52 14.42
N PRO A 176 -17.59 6.70 14.89
CA PRO A 176 -16.19 6.87 15.27
C PRO A 176 -15.81 5.98 16.45
N ASN A 177 -14.50 5.76 16.59
CA ASN A 177 -13.89 4.93 17.63
C ASN A 177 -14.30 3.45 17.53
N THR A 178 -14.58 2.98 16.31
CA THR A 178 -14.86 1.57 15.99
C THR A 178 -13.93 1.09 14.87
N LEU A 179 -13.76 -0.22 14.77
CA LEU A 179 -13.05 -0.88 13.67
C LEU A 179 -14.01 -1.81 12.93
N LEU A 180 -13.85 -1.85 11.61
CA LEU A 180 -14.51 -2.78 10.72
C LEU A 180 -13.44 -3.60 10.02
N THR A 181 -13.70 -4.90 9.86
CA THR A 181 -12.88 -5.73 8.95
C THR A 181 -13.34 -5.50 7.52
N ALA A 182 -12.39 -5.41 6.59
CA ALA A 182 -12.67 -5.28 5.16
C ALA A 182 -11.74 -6.22 4.38
N GLN A 183 -12.32 -6.94 3.42
CA GLN A 183 -11.52 -7.69 2.46
C GLN A 183 -10.85 -6.71 1.49
N ALA A 184 -9.69 -7.08 0.95
CA ALA A 184 -8.97 -6.24 -0.01
C ALA A 184 -9.86 -5.77 -1.18
N ALA A 185 -10.69 -6.68 -1.71
CA ALA A 185 -11.61 -6.39 -2.82
C ALA A 185 -12.66 -5.31 -2.46
N ASP A 186 -13.11 -5.25 -1.21
CA ASP A 186 -14.11 -4.27 -0.74
C ASP A 186 -13.56 -2.83 -0.73
N LEU A 187 -12.24 -2.69 -0.72
CA LEU A 187 -11.54 -1.41 -0.68
C LEU A 187 -11.04 -0.97 -2.06
N GLY A 188 -11.26 -1.78 -3.09
CA GLY A 188 -10.88 -1.53 -4.48
C GLY A 188 -9.67 -2.36 -4.92
N GLU A 189 -9.90 -3.27 -5.85
CA GLU A 189 -8.89 -4.22 -6.36
C GLU A 189 -7.66 -3.54 -6.99
N ALA A 190 -7.80 -2.30 -7.49
CA ALA A 190 -6.67 -1.55 -8.05
C ALA A 190 -5.76 -0.96 -6.96
N ASP A 191 -6.30 -0.73 -5.75
CA ASP A 191 -5.62 0.01 -4.69
C ASP A 191 -5.05 -0.94 -3.60
N THR A 192 -5.62 -2.13 -3.45
CA THR A 192 -5.21 -3.17 -2.49
C THR A 192 -4.56 -4.39 -3.14
N THR A 193 -4.11 -5.34 -2.32
CA THR A 193 -3.62 -6.65 -2.79
C THR A 193 -4.33 -7.80 -2.06
N PRO A 194 -4.52 -8.96 -2.73
CA PRO A 194 -5.24 -10.10 -2.14
C PRO A 194 -4.54 -10.71 -0.92
N ASP A 195 -3.24 -10.47 -0.75
CA ASP A 195 -2.46 -10.97 0.41
C ASP A 195 -2.74 -10.20 1.71
N ASN A 196 -3.53 -9.12 1.66
CA ASN A 196 -3.86 -8.33 2.84
C ASN A 196 -5.31 -8.54 3.29
N LEU A 197 -5.48 -8.79 4.58
CA LEU A 197 -6.71 -8.46 5.29
C LEU A 197 -6.58 -7.05 5.86
N TYR A 198 -7.63 -6.22 5.73
CA TYR A 198 -7.65 -4.88 6.30
C TYR A 198 -8.62 -4.81 7.48
N MET A 199 -8.26 -4.00 8.48
CA MET A 199 -9.24 -3.41 9.37
C MET A 199 -9.12 -1.89 9.30
N MET A 200 -10.26 -1.22 9.24
CA MET A 200 -10.33 0.22 9.12
C MET A 200 -11.30 0.79 10.14
N GLY A 201 -10.92 1.93 10.71
CA GLY A 201 -11.74 2.67 11.65
C GLY A 201 -11.46 4.15 11.57
N THR A 202 -12.17 4.91 12.41
CA THR A 202 -11.85 6.31 12.64
C THR A 202 -11.66 6.55 14.13
N PHE A 203 -10.82 7.52 14.47
CA PHE A 203 -10.78 8.07 15.82
C PHE A 203 -11.52 9.41 15.84
N ARG A 204 -12.22 9.69 16.93
CA ARG A 204 -12.74 11.00 17.29
C ARG A 204 -12.64 11.17 18.80
N LEU A 205 -11.72 12.01 19.26
CA LEU A 205 -11.30 12.06 20.65
C LEU A 205 -11.34 13.48 21.21
N ASP A 206 -11.93 13.61 22.39
CA ASP A 206 -11.86 14.82 23.21
C ASP A 206 -10.47 14.95 23.87
N PRO A 207 -10.09 16.16 24.34
CA PRO A 207 -8.86 16.33 25.09
C PRO A 207 -8.79 15.38 26.30
N GLY A 208 -7.72 14.60 26.39
CA GLY A 208 -7.53 13.63 27.48
C GLY A 208 -8.04 12.22 27.16
N GLN A 209 -8.65 12.00 26.01
CA GLN A 209 -9.07 10.65 25.58
C GLN A 209 -7.99 9.95 24.76
N ALA A 210 -7.97 8.62 24.86
CA ALA A 210 -7.25 7.72 23.99
C ALA A 210 -8.19 6.65 23.42
N LEU A 211 -8.04 6.36 22.13
CA LEU A 211 -8.58 5.15 21.52
C LEU A 211 -7.58 4.02 21.73
N VAL A 212 -7.95 2.98 22.48
CA VAL A 212 -7.10 1.82 22.75
C VAL A 212 -7.57 0.64 21.90
N LEU A 213 -6.65 0.10 21.13
CA LEU A 213 -6.79 -1.17 20.42
C LEU A 213 -6.12 -2.26 21.25
N ASP A 214 -6.87 -3.26 21.67
CA ASP A 214 -6.35 -4.45 22.34
C ASP A 214 -6.42 -5.65 21.38
N ILE A 215 -5.26 -5.97 20.81
CA ILE A 215 -5.11 -6.85 19.66
C ILE A 215 -4.59 -8.21 20.14
N ALA A 216 -5.25 -9.29 19.75
CA ALA A 216 -4.65 -10.62 19.72
C ALA A 216 -4.01 -10.82 18.33
N PRO A 217 -2.70 -10.59 18.16
CA PRO A 217 -2.09 -10.57 16.84
C PRO A 217 -2.18 -11.97 16.20
N PRO A 218 -2.53 -12.08 14.90
CA PRO A 218 -2.52 -13.36 14.21
C PRO A 218 -1.08 -13.82 13.95
N ASP A 219 -0.90 -15.12 13.68
CA ASP A 219 0.36 -15.65 13.18
C ASP A 219 0.54 -15.24 11.70
N THR A 220 1.21 -14.11 11.49
CA THR A 220 1.52 -13.55 10.16
C THR A 220 2.91 -12.92 10.17
N ARG A 221 3.57 -12.95 9.02
CA ARG A 221 4.93 -12.42 8.86
C ARG A 221 4.99 -10.89 9.03
N TYR A 222 3.90 -10.19 8.73
CA TYR A 222 3.84 -8.72 8.81
C TYR A 222 2.44 -8.24 9.18
N TRP A 223 2.40 -7.24 10.03
CA TRP A 223 1.23 -6.37 10.15
C TRP A 223 1.67 -4.98 10.55
N ASN A 224 0.81 -3.99 10.29
CA ASN A 224 1.02 -2.65 10.81
C ASN A 224 -0.28 -1.94 11.20
N VAL A 225 -0.15 -0.94 12.05
CA VAL A 225 -1.21 0.02 12.40
C VAL A 225 -0.74 1.40 11.97
N THR A 226 -1.56 2.13 11.22
CA THR A 226 -1.25 3.48 10.71
C THR A 226 -2.37 4.44 11.03
N LEU A 227 -2.00 5.65 11.45
CA LEU A 227 -2.90 6.79 11.54
C LEU A 227 -2.89 7.60 10.25
N GLU A 228 -4.07 7.98 9.81
CA GLU A 228 -4.27 8.84 8.65
C GLU A 228 -5.14 10.04 9.03
N SER A 229 -4.99 11.14 8.30
CA SER A 229 -5.90 12.27 8.36
C SER A 229 -7.27 11.89 7.79
N ILE A 230 -8.26 12.77 7.95
CA ILE A 230 -9.57 12.58 7.31
C ILE A 230 -9.49 12.53 5.78
N TRP A 231 -8.37 12.95 5.20
CA TRP A 231 -8.12 12.97 3.75
C TRP A 231 -7.20 11.83 3.31
N HIS A 232 -7.02 10.79 4.14
CA HIS A 232 -6.15 9.65 3.87
C HIS A 232 -4.68 10.03 3.64
N GLU A 233 -4.19 11.02 4.37
CA GLU A 233 -2.75 11.32 4.46
C GLU A 233 -2.17 10.66 5.71
N CYS A 234 -1.09 9.88 5.60
CA CYS A 234 -0.40 9.36 6.78
C CYS A 234 0.17 10.51 7.62
N LEU A 235 0.02 10.45 8.95
CA LEU A 235 0.37 11.57 9.83
C LEU A 235 1.88 11.73 10.06
N GLU A 236 2.59 12.34 9.11
CA GLU A 236 4.03 12.63 9.20
C GLU A 236 4.91 11.44 9.65
N PRO A 237 4.80 10.24 9.07
CA PRO A 237 5.34 8.98 9.63
C PRO A 237 6.86 8.95 9.88
N ARG A 238 7.64 9.79 9.19
CA ARG A 238 9.10 9.91 9.43
C ARG A 238 9.49 10.84 10.59
N ARG A 239 8.55 11.63 11.08
CA ARG A 239 8.77 12.68 12.09
C ARG A 239 7.88 12.50 13.31
N ARG A 240 6.82 11.72 13.17
CA ARG A 240 5.84 11.41 14.18
C ARG A 240 5.68 9.92 14.27
N HIS A 241 5.47 9.44 15.48
CA HIS A 241 5.13 8.06 15.75
C HIS A 241 3.65 7.82 15.45
N SER A 242 3.30 7.82 14.16
CA SER A 242 1.92 7.67 13.68
C SER A 242 1.64 6.30 13.08
N SER A 243 2.64 5.43 13.02
CA SER A 243 2.49 4.05 12.59
C SER A 243 3.45 3.15 13.34
N VAL A 244 3.15 1.85 13.36
CA VAL A 244 4.01 0.81 13.91
C VAL A 244 3.77 -0.50 13.18
N THR A 245 4.86 -1.25 12.95
CA THR A 245 4.83 -2.62 12.42
C THR A 245 4.90 -3.66 13.55
N ASN A 246 4.65 -4.91 13.23
CA ASN A 246 4.84 -6.04 14.16
C ASN A 246 6.28 -6.17 14.73
N ARG A 247 7.28 -5.54 14.11
CA ARG A 247 8.67 -5.49 14.64
C ARG A 247 8.90 -4.35 15.63
N GLY A 248 8.07 -3.30 15.58
CA GLY A 248 8.20 -2.10 16.41
C GLY A 248 7.49 -2.18 17.77
N VAL A 249 6.72 -3.24 18.02
CA VAL A 249 5.98 -3.42 19.28
C VAL A 249 6.05 -4.85 19.77
N ARG A 250 6.14 -5.02 21.09
CA ARG A 250 6.17 -6.33 21.74
C ARG A 250 4.82 -6.60 22.38
N PRO A 251 4.32 -7.84 22.33
CA PRO A 251 3.17 -8.24 23.13
C PRO A 251 3.44 -8.10 24.63
N ASP A 252 2.39 -7.84 25.38
CA ASP A 252 2.37 -7.87 26.84
C ASP A 252 2.44 -9.31 27.36
N ALA A 253 2.48 -9.49 28.69
CA ALA A 253 2.63 -10.81 29.33
C ALA A 253 1.49 -11.79 29.01
N ASP A 254 0.31 -11.29 28.62
CA ASP A 254 -0.84 -12.07 28.18
C ASP A 254 -0.85 -12.35 26.66
N GLY A 255 0.21 -11.97 25.95
CA GLY A 255 0.38 -12.18 24.52
C GLY A 255 -0.41 -11.19 23.65
N ARG A 256 -1.10 -10.21 24.24
CA ARG A 256 -1.84 -9.18 23.50
C ARG A 256 -0.99 -7.94 23.25
N VAL A 257 -1.33 -7.19 22.22
CA VAL A 257 -0.68 -5.92 21.88
C VAL A 257 -1.67 -4.79 22.11
N ARG A 258 -1.32 -3.85 23.00
CA ARG A 258 -2.11 -2.63 23.24
C ARG A 258 -1.52 -1.45 22.52
N ILE A 259 -2.31 -0.84 21.64
CA ILE A 259 -1.93 0.38 20.92
C ILE A 259 -2.89 1.49 21.33
N ALA A 260 -2.34 2.57 21.87
CA ALA A 260 -3.10 3.73 22.33
C ALA A 260 -2.94 4.89 21.34
N ILE A 261 -4.04 5.42 20.85
CA ILE A 261 -4.08 6.50 19.86
C ILE A 261 -4.58 7.75 20.56
N SER A 262 -3.74 8.77 20.68
CA SER A 262 -4.06 10.00 21.42
C SER A 262 -3.11 11.15 21.08
N ALA A 263 -3.48 12.37 21.47
CA ALA A 263 -2.65 13.56 21.27
C ALA A 263 -1.39 13.61 22.16
N ARG A 264 -1.35 12.79 23.22
CA ARG A 264 -0.21 12.62 24.14
C ARG A 264 -0.19 11.19 24.64
N ASP A 265 0.98 10.70 25.02
CA ASP A 265 1.09 9.41 25.69
C ASP A 265 0.45 9.49 27.09
N PHE A 266 -0.54 8.64 27.33
CA PHE A 266 -1.21 8.50 28.62
C PHE A 266 -0.85 7.20 29.35
N GLY A 267 0.00 6.34 28.78
CA GLY A 267 0.44 5.09 29.40
C GLY A 267 -0.49 3.89 29.19
N PHE A 268 -1.31 3.90 28.15
CA PHE A 268 -2.27 2.80 27.86
C PHE A 268 -1.73 1.73 26.89
N GLY A 269 -0.41 1.64 26.72
CA GLY A 269 0.26 0.72 25.81
C GLY A 269 1.21 1.45 24.86
N HIS A 270 1.46 0.86 23.70
CA HIS A 270 2.27 1.47 22.64
C HIS A 270 1.53 2.67 22.05
N TRP A 271 2.07 3.88 22.23
CA TRP A 271 1.37 5.12 21.88
C TRP A 271 1.57 5.52 20.43
N LEU A 272 0.50 5.72 19.66
CA LEU A 272 0.53 6.41 18.36
C LEU A 272 0.00 7.84 18.50
N ASP A 273 0.80 8.78 18.01
CA ASP A 273 0.59 10.22 18.16
C ASP A 273 -0.33 10.76 17.05
N THR A 274 -1.46 11.36 17.43
CA THR A 274 -2.38 11.99 16.48
C THR A 274 -1.89 13.35 15.95
N GLY A 275 -0.83 13.91 16.56
CA GLY A 275 -0.33 15.24 16.26
C GLY A 275 -1.31 16.35 16.61
N GLY A 276 -2.08 16.16 17.68
CA GLY A 276 -3.11 17.11 18.12
C GLY A 276 -4.39 17.07 17.30
N ARG A 277 -4.51 16.14 16.34
CA ARG A 277 -5.75 15.95 15.57
C ARG A 277 -6.79 15.27 16.46
N HIS A 278 -7.99 15.82 16.45
CA HIS A 278 -9.14 15.27 17.16
C HIS A 278 -9.85 14.16 16.38
N ARG A 279 -9.61 14.04 15.07
CA ARG A 279 -10.19 12.99 14.23
C ARG A 279 -9.29 12.57 13.08
N GLY A 280 -9.46 11.34 12.63
CA GLY A 280 -8.74 10.75 11.49
C GLY A 280 -9.11 9.28 11.32
N PHE A 281 -8.40 8.59 10.44
CA PHE A 281 -8.55 7.15 10.23
C PHE A 281 -7.47 6.37 10.97
N VAL A 282 -7.79 5.11 11.26
CA VAL A 282 -6.87 4.09 11.73
C VAL A 282 -6.97 2.92 10.77
N VAL A 283 -5.85 2.49 10.21
CA VAL A 283 -5.79 1.39 9.25
C VAL A 283 -4.84 0.33 9.77
N LEU A 284 -5.33 -0.90 9.84
CA LEU A 284 -4.55 -2.08 10.16
C LEU A 284 -4.45 -2.94 8.90
N ARG A 285 -3.26 -3.43 8.60
CA ARG A 285 -2.97 -4.30 7.46
C ARG A 285 -2.36 -5.58 7.99
N TRP A 286 -2.99 -6.72 7.71
CA TRP A 286 -2.53 -8.05 8.10
C TRP A 286 -2.10 -8.80 6.84
N LEU A 287 -0.80 -9.06 6.70
CA LEU A 287 -0.26 -9.82 5.57
C LEU A 287 -0.66 -11.29 5.68
N ASP A 288 -0.56 -12.03 4.58
CA ASP A 288 -0.91 -13.46 4.45
C ASP A 288 -2.43 -13.72 4.60
N ASN A 289 -3.25 -12.65 4.51
CA ASN A 289 -4.71 -12.66 4.58
C ASN A 289 -5.30 -13.63 5.62
N PRO A 290 -4.97 -13.47 6.92
CA PRO A 290 -5.40 -14.40 7.96
C PRO A 290 -6.92 -14.32 8.18
N SER A 291 -7.46 -15.25 8.96
CA SER A 291 -8.78 -15.04 9.56
C SER A 291 -8.77 -13.77 10.41
N PRO A 292 -9.88 -13.00 10.46
CA PRO A 292 -9.90 -11.72 11.19
C PRO A 292 -9.46 -11.91 12.64
N PRO A 293 -8.34 -11.28 13.07
CA PRO A 293 -7.90 -11.39 14.46
C PRO A 293 -8.87 -10.71 15.42
N GLU A 294 -8.82 -11.09 16.69
CA GLU A 294 -9.60 -10.41 17.72
C GLU A 294 -8.98 -9.04 18.02
N VAL A 295 -9.75 -7.98 17.78
CA VAL A 295 -9.37 -6.61 18.13
C VAL A 295 -10.50 -5.97 18.93
N ALA A 296 -10.26 -5.77 20.23
CA ALA A 296 -11.17 -5.01 21.07
C ALA A 296 -10.82 -3.52 20.99
N VAL A 297 -11.84 -2.68 20.85
CA VAL A 297 -11.69 -1.22 20.73
C VAL A 297 -12.37 -0.54 21.89
N SER A 298 -11.70 0.40 22.54
CA SER A 298 -12.28 1.16 23.63
C SER A 298 -11.72 2.58 23.74
N VAL A 299 -12.55 3.51 24.20
CA VAL A 299 -12.07 4.85 24.59
C VAL A 299 -11.74 4.83 26.07
N ARG A 300 -10.60 5.42 26.44
CA ARG A 300 -10.11 5.57 27.82
C ARG A 300 -9.85 7.04 28.12
N GLU A 301 -10.13 7.43 29.35
CA GLU A 301 -9.85 8.78 29.85
C GLU A 301 -8.49 8.82 30.54
N ALA A 302 -7.70 9.88 30.34
CA ALA A 302 -6.34 10.01 30.92
C ALA A 302 -6.31 9.94 32.47
N ARG A 303 -7.45 10.10 33.14
CA ARG A 303 -7.61 9.93 34.59
C ARG A 303 -7.70 8.47 35.04
N GLU A 304 -7.96 7.55 34.12
CA GLU A 304 -8.10 6.10 34.35
C GLU A 304 -6.76 5.37 34.35
N ARG A 305 -5.64 6.10 34.53
CA ARG A 305 -4.32 5.50 34.54
C ARG A 305 -4.23 4.41 35.61
N PRO A 306 -3.69 3.22 35.29
CA PRO A 306 -3.30 2.24 36.29
C PRO A 306 -2.20 2.78 37.22
#